data_AF-V4QLL8-F1
#
_entry.id   AF-V4QLL8-F1
#
_cell.length_a   1.000
_cell.length_b   1.000
_cell.length_c   1.000
_cell.angle_alpha   90.00
_cell.angle_beta   90.00
_cell.angle_gamma   90.00
#
_symmetry.space_group_name_H-M   'P 1'
#
loop_
_entity.id
_entity.type
_entity.pdbx_description
1 polymer ?
#
loop_
_entity_poly.entity_id
_entity_poly.type
_entity_poly.pdbx_seq_one_letter_code
_entity_poly.pdbx_strand_id
1 'polypeptide(L)'
;MDKDLFDDVKHSLKEVKEMLASKKGNPPAQRSPQEKKKLSYAKDRRNNYGESDKASRKAIPLRKARESRDDRRKTRQIAGQIERMDSETADKAESSLKQDINRVGGWTKSPDQPLGEHVQAQKERFNFRQAPNK
;
A
#
# COMPACT_ATOMS: atom_id res chain seq x y z
N MET A 1 -53.55 -20.27 -7.91
CA MET A 1 -52.21 -19.67 -7.76
C MET A 1 -52.31 -18.74 -6.57
N ASP A 2 -51.67 -19.12 -5.46
CA ASP A 2 -51.79 -18.43 -4.18
C ASP A 2 -51.12 -17.07 -4.25
N LYS A 3 -51.93 -16.01 -4.09
CA LYS A 3 -51.49 -14.61 -4.19
C LYS A 3 -50.45 -14.26 -3.12
N ASP A 4 -50.53 -14.94 -1.99
CA ASP A 4 -49.68 -14.72 -0.82
C ASP A 4 -48.20 -15.06 -1.11
N LEU A 5 -47.94 -16.12 -1.87
CA LEU A 5 -46.58 -16.51 -2.26
C LEU A 5 -45.91 -15.47 -3.18
N PHE A 6 -46.72 -14.80 -4.02
CA PHE A 6 -46.21 -13.80 -4.94
C PHE A 6 -45.87 -12.48 -4.24
N ASP A 7 -46.63 -12.12 -3.22
CA ASP A 7 -46.40 -10.92 -2.43
C ASP A 7 -45.19 -11.10 -1.48
N ASP A 8 -44.96 -12.32 -0.96
CA ASP A 8 -43.74 -12.66 -0.21
C ASP A 8 -42.46 -12.60 -1.07
N VAL A 9 -42.53 -13.10 -2.30
CA VAL A 9 -41.41 -12.99 -3.26
C VAL A 9 -41.13 -11.52 -3.60
N LYS A 10 -42.16 -10.68 -3.73
CA LYS A 10 -41.95 -9.25 -3.94
C LYS A 10 -41.36 -8.56 -2.73
N HIS A 11 -41.75 -8.95 -1.52
CA HIS A 11 -41.22 -8.38 -0.29
C HIS A 11 -39.73 -8.71 -0.15
N SER A 12 -39.35 -9.97 -0.34
CA SER A 12 -37.95 -10.39 -0.31
C SER A 12 -37.11 -9.73 -1.42
N LEU A 13 -37.65 -9.57 -2.63
CA LEU A 13 -36.96 -8.84 -3.70
C LEU A 13 -36.79 -7.35 -3.40
N LYS A 14 -37.74 -6.74 -2.67
CA LYS A 14 -37.64 -5.36 -2.22
C LYS A 14 -36.54 -5.20 -1.17
N GLU A 15 -36.48 -6.09 -0.18
CA GLU A 15 -35.43 -6.12 0.84
C GLU A 15 -34.04 -6.34 0.24
N VAL A 16 -33.90 -7.26 -0.72
CA VAL A 16 -32.64 -7.51 -1.43
C VAL A 16 -32.21 -6.29 -2.24
N LYS A 17 -33.17 -5.57 -2.86
CA LYS A 17 -32.88 -4.32 -3.58
C LYS A 17 -32.47 -3.19 -2.64
N GLU A 18 -33.11 -3.05 -1.48
CA GLU A 18 -32.74 -2.04 -0.47
C GLU A 18 -31.36 -2.35 0.13
N MET A 19 -31.05 -3.62 0.41
CA MET A 19 -29.71 -4.05 0.81
C MET A 19 -28.66 -3.76 -0.27
N LEU A 20 -28.96 -4.05 -1.54
CA LEU A 20 -28.05 -3.76 -2.65
C LEU A 20 -27.88 -2.25 -2.89
N ALA A 21 -28.93 -1.44 -2.68
CA ALA A 21 -28.86 0.01 -2.77
C ALA A 21 -28.04 0.61 -1.61
N SER A 22 -28.19 0.08 -0.39
CA SER A 22 -27.36 0.43 0.77
C SER A 22 -25.88 0.06 0.57
N LYS A 23 -25.59 -1.07 -0.09
CA LYS A 23 -24.22 -1.53 -0.39
C LYS A 23 -23.50 -0.70 -1.45
N LYS A 24 -24.24 -0.03 -2.34
CA LYS A 24 -23.67 0.92 -3.31
C LYS A 24 -23.35 2.21 -2.57
N GLY A 25 -22.13 2.30 -2.05
CA GLY A 25 -21.62 3.55 -1.47
C GLY A 25 -21.89 4.73 -2.38
N ASN A 26 -22.25 5.87 -1.78
CA ASN A 26 -22.61 7.08 -2.51
C ASN A 26 -21.57 7.37 -3.62
N PRO A 27 -21.98 7.68 -4.86
CA PRO A 27 -21.04 8.12 -5.87
C PRO A 27 -20.23 9.28 -5.29
N PRO A 28 -18.90 9.34 -5.54
CA PRO A 28 -18.08 10.40 -4.95
C PRO A 28 -18.72 11.74 -5.30
N ALA A 29 -19.05 12.52 -4.27
CA ALA A 29 -19.68 13.83 -4.42
C ALA A 29 -18.97 14.61 -5.54
N GLN A 30 -19.75 15.27 -6.41
CA GLN A 30 -19.20 16.04 -7.52
C GLN A 30 -18.29 17.15 -6.98
N ARG A 31 -16.99 16.86 -6.92
CA ARG A 31 -16.00 17.75 -6.33
C ARG A 31 -15.87 19.00 -7.18
N SER A 32 -15.86 20.15 -6.53
CA SER A 32 -15.54 21.41 -7.21
C SER A 32 -14.11 21.35 -7.79
N PRO A 33 -13.80 22.14 -8.84
CA PRO A 33 -12.44 22.27 -9.34
C PRO A 33 -11.42 22.60 -8.24
N GLN A 34 -11.81 23.42 -7.25
CA GLN A 34 -10.97 23.81 -6.12
C GLN A 34 -10.69 22.61 -5.21
N GLU A 35 -11.69 21.78 -4.91
CA GLU A 35 -11.52 20.55 -4.12
C GLU A 35 -10.65 19.52 -4.86
N LYS A 36 -10.87 19.37 -6.17
CA LYS A 36 -10.01 18.50 -7.01
C LYS A 36 -8.56 18.97 -6.94
N LYS A 37 -8.31 20.28 -7.02
CA LYS A 37 -6.96 20.87 -6.92
C LYS A 37 -6.33 20.67 -5.53
N LYS A 38 -7.08 20.91 -4.45
CA LYS A 38 -6.62 20.65 -3.07
C LYS A 38 -6.24 19.19 -2.87
N LEU A 39 -7.08 18.26 -3.35
CA LEU A 39 -6.80 16.84 -3.28
C LEU A 39 -5.61 16.43 -4.13
N SER A 40 -5.44 17.00 -5.32
CA SER A 40 -4.25 16.79 -6.15
C SER A 40 -2.99 17.21 -5.39
N TYR A 41 -2.97 18.39 -4.77
CA TYR A 41 -1.80 18.85 -4.00
C TYR A 41 -1.46 17.96 -2.80
N ALA A 42 -2.46 17.38 -2.14
CA ALA A 42 -2.25 16.51 -0.98
C ALA A 42 -1.90 15.05 -1.36
N LYS A 43 -2.46 14.54 -2.46
CA LYS A 43 -2.40 13.11 -2.81
C LYS A 43 -1.43 12.80 -3.94
N ASP A 44 -1.27 13.68 -4.92
CA ASP A 44 -0.29 13.49 -5.99
C ASP A 44 1.12 13.63 -5.42
N ARG A 45 2.02 12.73 -5.80
CA ARG A 45 3.38 12.63 -5.26
C ARG A 45 4.40 12.85 -6.36
N ARG A 46 5.47 13.58 -6.03
CA ARG A 46 6.59 13.83 -6.94
C ARG A 46 7.86 13.25 -6.36
N ASN A 47 8.61 12.56 -7.20
CA ASN A 47 9.94 12.11 -6.84
C ASN A 47 10.83 13.36 -6.64
N ASN A 48 11.16 13.65 -5.39
CA ASN A 48 12.06 14.74 -5.01
C ASN A 48 13.47 14.26 -4.68
N TYR A 49 13.68 12.94 -4.73
CA TYR A 49 14.95 12.35 -4.40
C TYR A 49 15.95 12.85 -5.44
N GLY A 50 16.94 13.62 -5.00
CA GLY A 50 18.01 14.17 -5.86
C GLY A 50 18.91 13.09 -6.47
N GLU A 51 18.61 11.81 -6.22
CA GLU A 51 19.26 10.69 -6.88
C GLU A 51 18.77 10.52 -8.31
N SER A 52 19.65 9.99 -9.15
CA SER A 52 19.30 9.59 -10.50
C SER A 52 18.10 8.63 -10.48
N ASP A 53 17.12 8.83 -11.36
CA ASP A 53 16.05 7.84 -11.62
C ASP A 53 16.62 6.46 -12.00
N LYS A 54 17.91 6.37 -12.36
CA LYS A 54 18.61 5.10 -12.59
C LYS A 54 18.95 4.34 -11.30
N ALA A 55 19.05 5.03 -10.16
CA ALA A 55 19.35 4.44 -8.87
C ALA A 55 18.20 3.55 -8.40
N SER A 56 16.96 4.03 -8.45
CA SER A 56 15.76 3.27 -8.05
C SER A 56 15.63 1.96 -8.86
N ARG A 57 15.88 2.02 -10.17
CA ARG A 57 15.84 0.87 -11.10
C ARG A 57 16.84 -0.23 -10.73
N LYS A 58 17.96 0.11 -10.08
CA LYS A 58 18.99 -0.84 -9.64
C LYS A 58 18.82 -1.25 -8.18
N ALA A 59 18.53 -0.30 -7.32
CA ALA A 59 18.44 -0.48 -5.87
C ALA A 59 17.24 -1.34 -5.46
N ILE A 60 16.08 -1.16 -6.10
CA ILE A 60 14.87 -1.92 -5.78
C ILE A 60 15.05 -3.42 -6.08
N PRO A 61 15.47 -3.84 -7.29
CA PRO A 61 15.74 -5.25 -7.55
C PRO A 61 16.85 -5.82 -6.67
N LEU A 62 17.93 -5.06 -6.44
CA LEU A 62 19.04 -5.51 -5.60
C LEU A 62 18.59 -5.79 -4.16
N ARG A 63 17.80 -4.89 -3.56
CA ARG A 63 17.32 -5.05 -2.19
C ARG A 63 16.38 -6.26 -2.06
N LYS A 64 15.41 -6.41 -2.98
CA LYS A 64 14.55 -7.59 -3.04
C LYS A 64 15.37 -8.88 -3.14
N ALA A 65 16.39 -8.89 -3.99
CA ALA A 65 17.25 -10.06 -4.14
C ALA A 65 18.10 -10.35 -2.90
N ARG A 66 18.48 -9.33 -2.11
CA ARG A 66 19.17 -9.52 -0.82
C ARG A 66 18.24 -10.13 0.21
N GLU A 67 17.07 -9.53 0.41
CA GLU A 67 16.03 -10.01 1.33
C GLU A 67 15.68 -11.48 1.06
N SER A 68 15.36 -11.84 -0.19
CA SER A 68 15.08 -13.24 -0.55
C SER A 68 16.28 -14.19 -0.38
N ARG A 69 17.52 -13.73 -0.49
CA ARG A 69 18.70 -14.57 -0.23
C ARG A 69 18.85 -14.82 1.27
N ASP A 70 18.64 -13.81 2.09
CA ASP A 70 18.77 -13.90 3.54
C ASP A 70 17.67 -14.80 4.12
N ASP A 71 16.43 -14.67 3.65
CA ASP A 71 15.32 -15.58 4.01
C ASP A 71 15.65 -17.04 3.66
N ARG A 72 16.18 -17.29 2.45
CA ARG A 72 16.57 -18.63 2.03
C ARG A 72 17.73 -19.19 2.85
N ARG A 73 18.71 -18.35 3.21
CA ARG A 73 19.84 -18.77 4.06
C ARG A 73 19.35 -19.16 5.45
N LYS A 74 18.53 -18.33 6.07
CA LYS A 74 17.93 -18.60 7.38
C LYS A 74 17.10 -19.88 7.36
N THR A 75 16.27 -20.05 6.34
CA THR A 75 15.45 -21.26 6.16
C THR A 75 16.32 -22.51 6.03
N ARG A 76 17.36 -22.48 5.18
CA ARG A 76 18.28 -23.62 5.01
C ARG A 76 19.04 -23.95 6.27
N GLN A 77 19.51 -22.94 7.01
CA GLN A 77 20.23 -23.15 8.26
C GLN A 77 19.37 -23.86 9.29
N ILE A 78 18.13 -23.40 9.48
CA ILE A 78 17.18 -24.03 10.41
C ILE A 78 16.80 -25.43 9.93
N ALA A 79 16.48 -25.59 8.64
CA ALA A 79 16.14 -26.90 8.07
C ALA A 79 17.24 -27.94 8.27
N GLY A 80 18.51 -27.57 8.11
CA GLY A 80 19.65 -28.46 8.37
C GLY A 80 19.89 -28.82 9.84
N GLN A 81 19.17 -28.19 10.76
CA GLN A 81 19.23 -28.48 12.20
C GLN A 81 18.01 -29.25 12.71
N ILE A 82 16.94 -29.38 11.91
CA ILE A 82 15.67 -30.00 12.34
C ILE A 82 15.89 -31.44 12.82
N GLU A 83 16.71 -32.24 12.14
CA GLU A 83 16.98 -33.64 12.54
C GLU A 83 17.67 -33.77 13.91
N ARG A 84 18.26 -32.69 14.42
CA ARG A 84 18.95 -32.65 15.73
C ARG A 84 18.11 -31.98 16.81
N MET A 85 16.92 -31.49 16.47
CA MET A 85 16.00 -30.82 17.39
C MET A 85 14.96 -31.82 17.91
N ASP A 86 14.52 -31.61 19.14
CA ASP A 86 13.32 -32.27 19.67
C ASP A 86 12.07 -31.76 18.95
N SER A 87 11.01 -32.57 18.91
CA SER A 87 9.76 -32.32 18.16
C SER A 87 9.16 -30.95 18.48
N GLU A 88 9.04 -30.60 19.76
CA GLU A 88 8.47 -29.31 20.16
C GLU A 88 9.33 -28.12 19.72
N THR A 89 10.65 -28.32 19.64
CA THR A 89 11.60 -27.29 19.22
C THR A 89 11.56 -27.11 17.70
N ALA A 90 11.42 -28.21 16.95
CA ALA A 90 11.25 -28.20 15.50
C ALA A 90 9.94 -27.48 15.10
N ASP A 91 8.83 -27.75 15.79
CA ASP A 91 7.53 -27.10 15.54
C ASP A 91 7.60 -25.58 15.78
N LYS A 92 8.25 -25.16 16.87
CA LYS A 92 8.49 -23.73 17.17
C LYS A 92 9.36 -23.07 16.09
N ALA A 93 10.39 -23.76 15.62
CA ALA A 93 11.28 -23.26 14.57
C ALA A 93 10.54 -23.11 13.23
N GLU A 94 9.69 -24.06 12.87
CA GLU A 94 8.85 -23.97 11.66
C GLU A 94 7.86 -22.81 11.77
N SER A 95 7.17 -22.67 12.90
CA SER A 95 6.23 -21.58 13.16
C SER A 95 6.92 -20.21 13.06
N SER A 96 8.10 -20.08 13.66
CA SER A 96 8.91 -18.85 13.59
C SER A 96 9.33 -18.49 12.16
N LEU A 97 9.70 -19.49 11.33
CA LEU A 97 10.03 -19.28 9.91
C LEU A 97 8.83 -18.83 9.05
N LYS A 98 7.61 -19.26 9.40
CA LYS A 98 6.39 -18.82 8.70
C LYS A 98 5.99 -17.39 9.08
N GLN A 99 6.22 -17.01 10.33
CA GLN A 99 5.85 -15.70 10.89
C GLN A 99 6.99 -14.65 10.81
N ASP A 100 8.10 -14.97 10.14
CA ASP A 100 9.24 -14.05 10.03
C ASP A 100 8.84 -12.76 9.30
N ILE A 101 8.95 -11.64 10.01
CA ILE A 101 8.58 -10.30 9.53
C ILE A 101 9.37 -9.92 8.27
N ASN A 102 10.61 -10.40 8.12
CA ASN A 102 11.41 -10.15 6.91
C ASN A 102 10.82 -10.85 5.69
N ARG A 103 10.24 -12.04 5.88
CA ARG A 103 9.55 -12.80 4.82
C ARG A 103 8.16 -12.23 4.54
N VAL A 104 7.49 -11.66 5.54
CA VAL A 104 6.07 -11.23 5.45
C VAL A 104 5.91 -9.76 5.08
N GLY A 105 6.88 -8.87 5.34
CA GLY A 105 6.69 -7.44 5.03
C GLY A 105 7.82 -6.46 5.35
N GLY A 106 9.08 -6.90 5.42
CA GLY A 106 10.21 -6.06 5.85
C GLY A 106 10.41 -4.78 5.02
N TRP A 107 9.98 -4.76 3.76
CA TRP A 107 10.00 -3.56 2.93
C TRP A 107 8.62 -2.91 2.77
N THR A 108 8.44 -1.78 3.44
CA THR A 108 7.27 -0.90 3.24
C THR A 108 7.60 0.23 2.28
N LYS A 109 6.69 0.53 1.35
CA LYS A 109 6.81 1.70 0.47
C LYS A 109 6.47 2.95 1.28
N SER A 110 7.42 3.88 1.38
CA SER A 110 7.12 5.23 1.86
C SER A 110 6.60 6.08 0.70
N PRO A 111 5.57 6.91 0.91
CA PRO A 111 5.16 7.88 -0.10
C PRO A 111 6.26 8.93 -0.31
N ASP A 112 6.42 9.38 -1.56
CA ASP A 112 7.32 10.50 -1.91
C ASP A 112 6.72 11.85 -1.45
N GLN A 113 7.37 12.96 -1.81
CA GLN A 113 6.93 14.31 -1.47
C GLN A 113 5.56 14.65 -2.08
N PRO A 114 4.61 15.20 -1.31
CA PRO A 114 3.38 15.77 -1.84
C PRO A 114 3.62 16.85 -2.90
N LEU A 115 2.75 16.89 -3.92
CA LEU A 115 2.81 17.89 -4.98
C LEU A 115 2.73 19.33 -4.42
N GLY A 116 1.92 19.56 -3.38
CA GLY A 116 1.80 20.88 -2.74
C GLY A 116 3.14 21.39 -2.20
N GLU A 117 3.88 20.54 -1.47
CA GLU A 117 5.20 20.87 -0.94
C GLU A 117 6.23 21.05 -2.08
N HIS A 118 6.16 20.22 -3.12
CA HIS A 118 7.04 20.34 -4.28
C HIS A 118 6.87 21.70 -5.00
N VAL A 119 5.62 22.10 -5.24
CA VAL A 119 5.30 23.40 -5.87
C VAL A 119 5.73 24.56 -4.99
N GLN A 120 5.57 24.44 -3.66
CA GLN A 120 6.04 25.46 -2.73
C GLN A 120 7.56 25.62 -2.80
N ALA A 121 8.31 24.52 -2.75
CA ALA A 121 9.77 24.54 -2.89
C ALA A 121 10.23 25.14 -4.23
N GLN A 122 9.50 24.90 -5.32
CA GLN A 122 9.79 25.53 -6.62
C GLN A 122 9.61 27.05 -6.57
N LYS A 123 8.53 27.54 -5.93
CA LYS A 123 8.28 28.98 -5.77
C LYS A 123 9.36 29.65 -4.92
N GLU A 124 9.74 29.02 -3.81
CA GLU A 124 10.81 29.52 -2.94
C GLU A 124 12.14 29.63 -3.70
N ARG A 125 12.50 28.60 -4.48
CA ARG A 125 13.70 28.64 -5.34
C ARG A 125 13.63 29.73 -6.41
N PHE A 126 12.47 29.94 -7.03
CA PHE A 126 12.27 31.01 -8.00
C PHE A 126 12.46 32.38 -7.35
N ASN A 127 11.79 32.63 -6.21
CA ASN A 127 11.88 33.88 -5.48
C ASN A 127 13.32 34.16 -5.02
N PHE A 128 14.03 33.14 -4.54
CA PHE A 128 15.44 33.27 -4.15
C PHE A 128 16.32 33.73 -5.33
N ARG A 129 16.10 33.18 -6.54
CA ARG A 129 16.86 33.57 -7.75
C ARG A 129 16.55 35.00 -8.21
N GLN A 130 15.33 35.48 -7.97
CA GLN A 130 14.90 36.82 -8.34
C GLN A 130 15.23 37.85 -7.26
N ALA A 131 15.72 37.43 -6.09
CA ALA A 131 16.11 38.34 -5.03
C ALA A 131 17.31 39.18 -5.50
N PRO A 132 17.24 40.52 -5.40
CA PRO A 132 18.40 41.34 -5.72
C PRO A 132 19.55 40.99 -4.77
N ASN A 133 20.75 40.83 -5.32
CA ASN A 133 21.97 40.70 -4.51
C ASN A 133 22.08 41.94 -3.61
N LYS A 134 22.02 41.73 -2.29
CA LYS A 134 22.28 42.78 -1.30
C LYS A 134 23.76 43.11 -1.26
#